data_AF-A0A672QMX3-F1
#
_entry.id   AF-A0A672QMX3-F1
#
_cell.length_a   1.000
_cell.length_b   1.000
_cell.length_c   1.000
_cell.angle_alpha   90.00
_cell.angle_beta   90.00
_cell.angle_gamma   90.00
#
_symmetry.space_group_name_H-M   'P 1'
#
loop_
_entity.id
_entity.type
_entity.pdbx_description
1 polymer ?
#
loop_
_entity_poly.entity_id
_entity_poly.type
_entity_poly.pdbx_seq_one_letter_code
_entity_poly.pdbx_strand_id
1 'polypeptide(L)'
;IIDNSDHFCLVKVAGVSGLIIANKKEDAQMTTYITYNKGQTWSLLQPPAKDTTGHDINCNLPSCSLHLHLQMSENPYTPDTISTKHSAPGIIVATGNIGPELSFSNTGMFISSDAGNTWRQIFEEEHSVWFLDHGGALLAVTQSAVPTRHLWISLDEGRQWDKLSFSSTPLFVDGVLMTPETENRIITFFGHFSYHSDWQLIKIDYSSLFGRKCTDGDFQTWHLQNKGEVCVMGERQVYMKRKPGTRCTLGREYSRVVSAEPCICTLYDFECDYGFERQASGKCAPAFWYDVNLPAHTCSHGQRYRNSTGYRKVLLNNCREGLKGTLSPRMQQCKPIAPSGLQLSTINSQLTAVLGTNITFRVALQNGDSLSTSLHVDFGDGISVSYSNISRLGDSITHTYRVSGIFRVTARAQNSHGSDSSSLYLHITSPVERIFLSAPVVVIRGKEANLTAVLWPSQPRTATFYWWFNNSTEPLITLEGSVSHTFTREGLNSVTVQVSAGGTVLQDVKIITVKDFFRSLLLSFSPNLEEHNPSVAEWRQDVGRVVRATLSQVCGFPEDQLLVSVFPGSPTAAEFFILPETNQSV
;
A
#
# COMPACT_ATOMS: atom_id res chain seq x y z
N ILE A 1 15.43 -6.69 -13.86
CA ILE A 1 15.87 -6.58 -12.45
C ILE A 1 15.44 -5.21 -12.01
N ILE A 2 14.42 -5.17 -11.15
CA ILE A 2 13.81 -3.95 -10.61
C ILE A 2 14.84 -3.39 -9.63
N ASP A 3 15.46 -2.26 -9.97
CA ASP A 3 16.46 -1.62 -9.11
C ASP A 3 15.74 -0.99 -7.91
N ASN A 4 15.98 -1.55 -6.74
CA ASN A 4 15.35 -1.25 -5.45
C ASN A 4 15.93 0.02 -4.83
N SER A 5 15.99 1.11 -5.59
CA SER A 5 16.53 2.38 -5.13
C SER A 5 15.58 3.52 -5.50
N ASP A 6 14.39 3.54 -4.89
CA ASP A 6 13.49 4.71 -4.87
C ASP A 6 14.12 5.87 -4.07
N HIS A 7 15.28 6.35 -4.51
CA HIS A 7 15.87 7.59 -4.02
C HIS A 7 15.15 8.73 -4.72
N PHE A 8 14.28 9.42 -3.98
CA PHE A 8 13.72 10.68 -4.44
C PHE A 8 14.88 11.65 -4.73
N CYS A 9 15.07 12.03 -6.00
CA CYS A 9 16.07 13.02 -6.41
C CYS A 9 15.60 14.44 -6.04
N LEU A 10 15.46 14.71 -4.74
CA LEU A 10 14.97 15.97 -4.18
C LEU A 10 15.78 16.34 -2.93
N VAL A 11 16.33 17.55 -2.93
CA VAL A 11 17.15 18.09 -1.84
C VAL A 11 16.55 19.40 -1.33
N LYS A 12 16.30 19.46 -0.02
CA LYS A 12 15.94 20.71 0.68
C LYS A 12 17.23 21.43 1.04
N VAL A 13 17.39 22.67 0.59
CA VAL A 13 18.61 23.45 0.85
C VAL A 13 18.62 23.87 2.32
N ALA A 14 19.64 23.43 3.07
CA ALA A 14 19.77 23.77 4.47
C ALA A 14 20.05 25.28 4.66
N GLY A 15 19.49 25.87 5.71
CA GLY A 15 19.69 27.28 6.07
C GLY A 15 18.76 28.29 5.38
N VAL A 16 18.04 27.89 4.32
CA VAL A 16 17.07 28.74 3.62
C VAL A 16 15.72 28.02 3.52
N SER A 17 14.68 28.58 4.15
CA SER A 17 13.36 27.95 4.17
C SER A 17 12.66 28.05 2.81
N GLY A 18 12.04 26.96 2.36
CA GLY A 18 11.27 26.92 1.11
C GLY A 18 12.08 26.67 -0.16
N LEU A 19 13.41 26.61 -0.06
CA LEU A 19 14.30 26.33 -1.17
C LEU A 19 14.48 24.82 -1.36
N ILE A 20 14.13 24.31 -2.55
CA ILE A 20 14.21 22.90 -2.91
C ILE A 20 14.81 22.77 -4.30
N ILE A 21 15.68 21.79 -4.50
CA ILE A 21 16.23 21.39 -5.79
C ILE A 21 15.76 19.98 -6.09
N ALA A 22 15.28 19.71 -7.30
CA ALA A 22 14.80 18.39 -7.70
C ALA A 22 15.14 18.07 -9.16
N ASN A 23 15.34 16.78 -9.45
CA ASN A 23 15.49 16.28 -10.81
C ASN A 23 14.15 15.72 -11.30
N LYS A 24 13.64 16.25 -12.42
CA LYS A 24 12.49 15.73 -13.13
C LYS A 24 12.98 14.82 -14.25
N LYS A 25 12.46 13.59 -14.30
CA LYS A 25 12.64 12.69 -15.44
C LYS A 25 11.42 12.78 -16.35
N GLU A 26 11.64 13.17 -17.59
CA GLU A 26 10.63 13.19 -18.65
C GLU A 26 11.16 12.34 -19.80
N ASP A 27 10.46 11.25 -20.12
CA ASP A 27 10.95 10.16 -20.96
C ASP A 27 12.31 9.61 -20.47
N ALA A 28 13.38 9.84 -21.24
CA ALA A 28 14.76 9.46 -20.91
C ALA A 28 15.61 10.65 -20.41
N GLN A 29 15.09 11.87 -20.49
CA GLN A 29 15.84 13.08 -20.14
C GLN A 29 15.63 13.45 -18.69
N MET A 30 16.73 13.67 -17.96
CA MET A 30 16.69 14.17 -16.59
C MET A 30 17.08 15.65 -16.56
N THR A 31 16.22 16.50 -16.01
CA THR A 31 16.43 17.95 -15.92
C THR A 31 16.31 18.44 -14.48
N THR A 32 17.14 19.40 -14.08
CA THR A 32 17.25 19.86 -12.69
C THR A 32 16.52 21.19 -12.53
N TYR A 33 15.68 21.29 -11.51
CA TYR A 33 14.89 22.47 -11.19
C TYR A 33 15.12 22.94 -9.77
N ILE A 34 14.96 24.24 -9.56
CA ILE A 34 14.97 24.90 -8.25
C ILE A 34 13.65 25.63 -8.02
N THR A 35 13.15 25.60 -6.79
CA THR A 35 11.98 26.35 -6.30
C THR A 35 12.37 27.15 -5.08
N TYR A 36 11.88 28.38 -4.97
CA TYR A 36 12.03 29.25 -3.80
C TYR A 36 10.76 29.34 -2.94
N ASN A 37 9.65 28.77 -3.42
CA ASN A 37 8.34 28.80 -2.75
C ASN A 37 7.81 27.40 -2.45
N LYS A 38 8.70 26.51 -1.99
CA LYS A 38 8.36 25.19 -1.44
C LYS A 38 7.61 24.26 -2.41
N GLY A 39 7.83 24.42 -3.71
CA GLY A 39 7.32 23.53 -4.75
C GLY A 39 6.16 24.08 -5.58
N GLN A 40 5.73 25.32 -5.32
CA GLN A 40 4.62 25.92 -6.08
C GLN A 40 5.03 26.35 -7.50
N THR A 41 6.26 26.86 -7.68
CA THR A 41 6.84 27.17 -9.00
C THR A 41 8.28 26.69 -9.07
N TRP A 42 8.65 26.13 -10.21
CA TRP A 42 9.98 25.59 -10.47
C TRP A 42 10.62 26.34 -11.64
N SER A 43 11.95 26.48 -11.60
CA SER A 43 12.72 27.04 -12.70
C SER A 43 14.03 26.29 -12.90
N LEU A 44 14.53 26.26 -14.13
CA LEU A 44 15.83 25.70 -14.46
C LEU A 44 16.96 26.51 -13.78
N LEU A 45 18.07 25.82 -13.49
CA LEU A 45 19.27 26.45 -12.93
C LEU A 45 20.03 27.21 -14.01
N GLN A 46 20.49 28.42 -13.68
CA GLN A 46 21.34 29.20 -14.57
C GLN A 46 22.74 28.56 -14.67
N PRO A 47 23.27 28.35 -15.87
CA PRO A 47 24.65 27.92 -16.03
C PRO A 47 25.63 29.03 -15.58
N PRO A 48 26.83 28.67 -15.12
CA PRO A 48 27.88 29.64 -14.87
C PRO A 48 28.27 30.38 -16.15
N ALA A 49 28.61 31.66 -16.04
CA ALA A 49 29.02 32.47 -17.19
C ALA A 49 30.39 32.05 -17.75
N LYS A 50 31.27 31.55 -16.87
CA LYS A 50 32.66 31.21 -17.19
C LYS A 50 33.06 29.86 -16.62
N ASP A 51 33.97 29.19 -17.31
CA ASP A 51 34.60 27.96 -16.84
C ASP A 51 35.77 28.23 -15.87
N THR A 52 36.42 27.16 -15.41
CA THR A 52 37.60 27.16 -14.52
C THR A 52 38.81 27.90 -15.11
N THR A 53 38.91 27.97 -16.44
CA THR A 53 40.00 28.64 -17.17
C THR A 53 39.68 30.09 -17.53
N GLY A 54 38.45 30.53 -17.28
CA GLY A 54 37.96 31.89 -17.54
C GLY A 54 37.36 32.11 -18.93
N HIS A 55 37.17 31.05 -19.73
CA HIS A 55 36.45 31.13 -21.00
C HIS A 55 34.94 31.19 -20.79
N ASP A 56 34.25 31.88 -21.68
CA ASP A 56 32.79 32.03 -21.59
C ASP A 56 32.08 30.73 -22.00
N ILE A 57 31.12 30.30 -21.19
CA ILE A 57 30.32 29.09 -21.43
C ILE A 57 29.08 29.49 -22.25
N ASN A 58 29.00 28.99 -23.49
CA ASN A 58 27.83 29.24 -24.35
C ASN A 58 26.70 28.25 -24.06
N CYS A 59 25.95 28.50 -22.98
CA CYS A 59 24.78 27.71 -22.59
C CYS A 59 23.65 28.66 -22.20
N ASN A 60 22.53 28.62 -22.93
CA ASN A 60 21.40 29.52 -22.71
C ASN A 60 20.12 28.72 -22.48
N LEU A 61 19.32 29.19 -21.52
CA LEU A 61 17.98 28.67 -21.24
C LEU A 61 17.02 28.95 -22.41
N PRO A 62 16.01 28.10 -22.66
CA PRO A 62 15.68 26.88 -21.91
C PRO A 62 16.36 25.61 -22.45
N SER A 63 17.05 25.68 -23.59
CA SER A 63 17.62 24.51 -24.26
C SER A 63 18.86 23.93 -23.57
N CYS A 64 19.55 24.74 -22.77
CA CYS A 64 20.73 24.33 -22.02
C CYS A 64 20.69 24.96 -20.63
N SER A 65 20.94 24.15 -19.59
CA SER A 65 20.92 24.58 -18.19
C SER A 65 21.99 23.85 -17.37
N LEU A 66 22.15 24.26 -16.11
CA LEU A 66 22.96 23.51 -15.15
C LEU A 66 22.15 22.34 -14.57
N HIS A 67 22.72 21.15 -14.59
CA HIS A 67 22.15 19.92 -14.05
C HIS A 67 23.00 19.40 -12.91
N LEU A 68 22.38 18.97 -11.81
CA LEU A 68 23.09 18.54 -10.61
C LEU A 68 22.75 17.09 -10.27
N HIS A 69 23.77 16.35 -9.84
CA HIS A 69 23.57 15.07 -9.17
C HIS A 69 23.07 15.37 -7.75
N LEU A 70 21.90 14.83 -7.41
CA LEU A 70 21.21 15.07 -6.14
C LEU A 70 21.28 13.86 -5.20
N GLN A 71 22.22 12.95 -5.46
CA GLN A 71 22.37 11.73 -4.68
C GLN A 71 23.04 12.05 -3.35
N MET A 72 22.31 11.77 -2.27
CA MET A 72 22.84 11.79 -0.90
C MET A 72 23.32 10.38 -0.56
N SER A 73 24.51 10.27 0.00
CA SER A 73 25.08 8.98 0.40
C SER A 73 24.50 8.55 1.75
N GLU A 74 24.12 7.27 1.86
CA GLU A 74 23.75 6.67 3.15
C GLU A 74 24.99 6.44 4.04
N ASN A 75 26.19 6.42 3.45
CA ASN A 75 27.43 6.22 4.17
C ASN A 75 27.95 7.58 4.69
N PRO A 76 27.99 7.81 6.03
CA PRO A 76 28.39 9.08 6.62
C PRO A 76 29.85 9.46 6.36
N TYR A 77 30.67 8.52 5.87
CA TYR A 77 32.08 8.73 5.59
C TYR A 77 32.38 9.16 4.16
N THR A 78 31.43 8.97 3.25
CA THR A 78 31.48 9.46 1.87
C THR A 78 30.65 10.73 1.75
N PRO A 79 31.14 11.80 1.12
CA PRO A 79 30.37 13.02 0.99
C PRO A 79 29.26 12.88 -0.04
N ASP A 80 28.19 13.64 0.17
CA ASP A 80 27.09 13.76 -0.76
C ASP A 80 27.52 14.48 -2.05
N THR A 81 26.91 14.10 -3.18
CA THR A 81 27.11 14.80 -4.46
C THR A 81 26.61 16.25 -4.43
N ILE A 82 25.75 16.59 -3.46
CA ILE A 82 25.31 17.95 -3.15
C ILE A 82 25.37 18.21 -1.65
N SER A 83 26.05 19.28 -1.26
CA SER A 83 26.30 19.64 0.14
C SER A 83 25.75 21.03 0.46
N THR A 84 24.90 21.10 1.48
CA THR A 84 24.35 22.34 2.05
C THR A 84 24.34 22.24 3.58
N LYS A 85 24.51 23.34 4.31
CA LYS A 85 24.52 23.34 5.79
C LYS A 85 23.71 24.49 6.35
N HIS A 86 22.98 24.24 7.45
CA HIS A 86 22.22 25.28 8.17
C HIS A 86 23.12 26.41 8.70
N SER A 87 24.37 26.08 8.98
CA SER A 87 25.38 27.01 9.45
C SER A 87 25.91 27.97 8.38
N ALA A 88 25.74 27.63 7.09
CA ALA A 88 26.27 28.38 5.95
C ALA A 88 25.15 28.70 4.92
N PRO A 89 24.18 29.56 5.27
CA PRO A 89 23.02 29.82 4.42
C PRO A 89 23.43 30.44 3.09
N GLY A 90 22.82 29.95 2.01
CA GLY A 90 23.07 30.39 0.64
C GLY A 90 24.23 29.69 -0.06
N ILE A 91 25.08 28.95 0.66
CA ILE A 91 26.16 28.17 0.04
C ILE A 91 25.64 26.77 -0.34
N ILE A 92 25.73 26.46 -1.63
CA ILE A 92 25.37 25.17 -2.21
C ILE A 92 26.56 24.70 -3.04
N VAL A 93 27.10 23.52 -2.72
CA VAL A 93 28.17 22.89 -3.51
C VAL A 93 27.62 21.61 -4.09
N ALA A 94 27.78 21.38 -5.39
CA ALA A 94 27.25 20.19 -6.04
C ALA A 94 28.10 19.72 -7.23
N THR A 95 28.13 18.41 -7.45
CA THR A 95 28.61 17.78 -8.68
C THR A 95 27.49 17.80 -9.72
N GLY A 96 27.82 18.09 -10.97
CA GLY A 96 26.83 18.20 -12.04
C GLY A 96 27.45 18.34 -13.42
N ASN A 97 26.63 18.67 -14.41
CA ASN A 97 27.07 18.96 -15.76
C ASN A 97 26.26 20.13 -16.35
N ILE A 98 26.78 20.74 -17.40
CA ILE A 98 26.09 21.78 -18.16
C ILE A 98 25.64 21.18 -19.49
N GLY A 99 24.37 21.33 -19.85
CA GLY A 99 23.86 20.75 -21.08
C GLY A 99 22.34 20.78 -21.19
N PRO A 100 21.76 20.03 -22.13
CA PRO A 100 20.32 19.87 -22.27
C PRO A 100 19.72 18.89 -21.23
N GLU A 101 20.54 17.98 -20.69
CA GLU A 101 20.12 16.97 -19.72
C GLU A 101 21.25 16.63 -18.73
N LEU A 102 20.88 15.99 -17.62
CA LEU A 102 21.82 15.45 -16.63
C LEU A 102 22.55 14.25 -17.24
N SER A 103 23.88 14.31 -17.24
CA SER A 103 24.77 13.27 -17.77
C SER A 103 25.85 12.92 -16.75
N PHE A 104 26.28 11.65 -16.75
CA PHE A 104 27.46 11.20 -16.00
C PHE A 104 28.78 11.40 -16.77
N SER A 105 28.71 11.85 -18.03
CA SER A 105 29.88 12.27 -18.80
C SER A 105 30.11 13.77 -18.63
N ASN A 106 31.38 14.19 -18.53
CA ASN A 106 31.79 15.59 -18.33
C ASN A 106 31.18 16.23 -17.07
N THR A 107 31.22 15.48 -15.96
CA THR A 107 30.82 16.01 -14.65
C THR A 107 31.88 16.96 -14.11
N GLY A 108 31.46 18.13 -13.64
CA GLY A 108 32.29 19.07 -12.90
C GLY A 108 31.63 19.45 -11.57
N MET A 109 32.33 20.26 -10.79
CA MET A 109 31.80 20.78 -9.53
C MET A 109 31.43 22.25 -9.63
N PHE A 110 30.29 22.58 -9.02
CA PHE A 110 29.71 23.89 -9.03
C PHE A 110 29.41 24.38 -7.63
N ILE A 111 29.54 25.69 -7.43
CA ILE A 111 29.16 26.36 -6.19
C ILE A 111 28.24 27.54 -6.48
N SER A 112 27.23 27.70 -5.63
CA SER A 112 26.47 28.93 -5.48
C SER A 112 26.70 29.46 -4.08
N SER A 113 26.83 30.79 -3.92
CA SER A 113 26.94 31.43 -2.60
C SER A 113 25.78 32.38 -2.28
N ASP A 114 24.78 32.41 -3.15
CA ASP A 114 23.57 33.25 -3.09
C ASP A 114 22.28 32.43 -3.28
N ALA A 115 22.26 31.20 -2.76
CA ALA A 115 21.11 30.30 -2.76
C ALA A 115 20.61 29.90 -4.17
N GLY A 116 21.53 29.63 -5.08
CA GLY A 116 21.25 29.08 -6.42
C GLY A 116 20.89 30.12 -7.48
N ASN A 117 20.99 31.42 -7.18
CA ASN A 117 20.76 32.48 -8.17
C ASN A 117 21.93 32.59 -9.16
N THR A 118 23.16 32.53 -8.66
CA THR A 118 24.38 32.49 -9.46
C THR A 118 25.21 31.25 -9.13
N TRP A 119 25.76 30.64 -10.17
CA TRP A 119 26.61 29.46 -10.07
C TRP A 119 27.99 29.75 -10.64
N ARG A 120 29.01 29.10 -10.10
CA ARG A 120 30.40 29.11 -10.58
C ARG A 120 30.92 27.70 -10.65
N GLN A 121 31.66 27.36 -11.70
CA GLN A 121 32.42 26.11 -11.75
C GLN A 121 33.69 26.25 -10.91
N ILE A 122 33.99 25.25 -10.08
CA ILE A 122 35.16 25.27 -9.17
C ILE A 122 36.18 24.17 -9.47
N PHE A 123 35.74 23.01 -9.97
CA PHE A 123 36.64 21.93 -10.39
C PHE A 123 36.08 21.25 -11.64
N GLU A 124 36.97 20.75 -12.49
CA GLU A 124 36.64 19.89 -13.64
C GLU A 124 36.41 18.44 -13.24
N GLU A 125 37.04 18.02 -12.13
CA GLU A 125 36.92 16.67 -11.58
C GLU A 125 36.12 16.67 -10.28
N GLU A 126 35.55 15.51 -9.94
CA GLU A 126 34.79 15.36 -8.71
C GLU A 126 35.69 15.36 -7.47
N HIS A 127 35.37 16.23 -6.52
CA HIS A 127 36.00 16.34 -5.22
C HIS A 127 34.95 16.25 -4.13
N SER A 128 35.36 15.62 -3.05
CA SER A 128 34.69 15.58 -1.78
C SER A 128 34.82 16.92 -1.06
N VAL A 129 33.72 17.56 -0.63
CA VAL A 129 33.75 18.90 0.00
C VAL A 129 33.21 18.91 1.43
N TRP A 130 33.92 19.59 2.33
CA TRP A 130 33.53 19.79 3.73
C TRP A 130 33.48 21.27 4.11
N PHE A 131 32.51 21.61 4.96
CA PHE A 131 32.30 22.95 5.49
C PHE A 131 32.99 23.09 6.84
N LEU A 132 33.94 24.02 6.95
CA LEU A 132 34.67 24.29 8.18
C LEU A 132 34.18 25.57 8.84
N ASP A 133 34.17 25.62 10.17
CA ASP A 133 33.82 26.82 10.97
C ASP A 133 32.53 27.52 10.45
N HIS A 134 31.44 26.76 10.37
CA HIS A 134 30.13 27.22 9.88
C HIS A 134 30.15 27.80 8.45
N GLY A 135 30.92 27.18 7.54
CA GLY A 135 31.06 27.63 6.15
C GLY A 135 32.06 28.77 5.97
N GLY A 136 32.88 29.00 6.99
CA GLY A 136 33.96 29.95 6.95
C GLY A 136 35.11 29.54 6.02
N ALA A 137 35.40 28.25 5.93
CA ALA A 137 36.26 27.71 4.89
C ALA A 137 35.61 26.48 4.26
N LEU A 138 35.97 26.21 3.02
CA LEU A 138 35.62 25.00 2.30
C LEU A 138 36.88 24.19 2.08
N LEU A 139 36.82 22.91 2.43
CA LEU A 139 37.88 21.93 2.20
C LEU A 139 37.44 21.02 1.06
N ALA A 140 38.29 20.80 0.06
CA ALA A 140 38.03 19.85 -1.01
C ALA A 140 39.17 18.83 -1.15
N VAL A 141 38.84 17.56 -1.36
CA VAL A 141 39.80 16.46 -1.57
C VAL A 141 39.35 15.63 -2.75
N THR A 142 40.28 15.26 -3.63
CA THR A 142 40.01 14.37 -4.78
C THR A 142 39.46 13.02 -4.31
N GLN A 143 38.49 12.46 -5.02
CA GLN A 143 37.90 11.17 -4.65
C GLN A 143 38.90 10.00 -4.64
N SER A 144 38.56 8.95 -3.89
CA SER A 144 39.43 7.85 -3.44
C SER A 144 40.04 6.98 -4.54
N ALA A 145 39.63 7.09 -5.79
CA ALA A 145 40.15 6.26 -6.88
C ALA A 145 41.64 6.52 -7.18
N VAL A 146 42.17 7.69 -6.80
CA VAL A 146 43.56 8.08 -7.02
C VAL A 146 44.21 8.50 -5.70
N PRO A 147 45.39 7.97 -5.35
CA PRO A 147 46.05 8.35 -4.10
C PRO A 147 46.50 9.81 -4.17
N THR A 148 46.18 10.57 -3.13
CA THR A 148 46.51 12.00 -3.06
C THR A 148 47.28 12.33 -1.79
N ARG A 149 48.11 13.37 -1.86
CA ARG A 149 48.75 13.99 -0.69
C ARG A 149 48.36 15.45 -0.50
N HIS A 150 47.48 15.94 -1.37
CA HIS A 150 47.08 17.34 -1.41
C HIS A 150 45.60 17.48 -1.08
N LEU A 151 45.27 18.57 -0.40
CA LEU A 151 43.92 19.05 -0.20
C LEU A 151 43.82 20.47 -0.76
N TRP A 152 42.62 20.89 -1.08
CA TRP A 152 42.30 22.24 -1.52
C TRP A 152 41.52 22.95 -0.43
N ILE A 153 41.83 24.22 -0.20
CA ILE A 153 41.11 25.05 0.76
C ILE A 153 40.71 26.38 0.17
N SER A 154 39.48 26.82 0.46
CA SER A 154 38.98 28.13 0.09
C SER A 154 38.44 28.86 1.32
N LEU A 155 38.80 30.14 1.47
CA LEU A 155 38.35 31.03 2.55
C LEU A 155 37.35 32.09 2.08
N ASP A 156 37.02 32.11 0.79
CA ASP A 156 36.28 33.17 0.11
C ASP A 156 35.05 32.66 -0.65
N GLU A 157 34.39 31.64 -0.08
CA GLU A 157 33.21 30.98 -0.65
C GLU A 157 33.48 30.33 -2.02
N GLY A 158 34.65 29.71 -2.19
CA GLY A 158 35.03 28.96 -3.38
C GLY A 158 35.43 29.83 -4.57
N ARG A 159 35.83 31.10 -4.37
CA ARG A 159 36.32 31.95 -5.47
C ARG A 159 37.79 31.66 -5.77
N GLN A 160 38.59 31.42 -4.74
CA GLN A 160 39.98 31.01 -4.85
C GLN A 160 40.23 29.76 -4.01
N TRP A 161 41.03 28.85 -4.54
CA TRP A 161 41.38 27.58 -3.92
C TRP A 161 42.91 27.44 -3.81
N ASP A 162 43.39 27.30 -2.59
CA ASP A 162 44.80 27.09 -2.27
C ASP A 162 45.09 25.59 -2.12
N LYS A 163 46.17 25.11 -2.74
CA LYS A 163 46.61 23.71 -2.66
C LYS A 163 47.58 23.51 -1.51
N LEU A 164 47.27 22.62 -0.57
CA LEU A 164 48.10 22.31 0.60
C LEU A 164 48.45 20.83 0.65
N SER A 165 49.66 20.49 1.12
CA SER A 165 50.10 19.10 1.31
C SER A 165 49.83 18.66 2.75
N PHE A 166 49.09 17.56 2.94
CA PHE A 166 48.77 17.02 4.27
C PHE A 166 49.64 15.81 4.68
N SER A 167 50.32 15.20 3.71
CA SER A 167 51.22 14.05 3.91
C SER A 167 52.44 14.16 3.00
N SER A 168 53.54 13.49 3.37
CA SER A 168 54.68 13.28 2.48
C SER A 168 54.41 12.16 1.46
N THR A 169 53.69 11.12 1.88
CA THR A 169 53.28 9.97 1.08
C THR A 169 51.82 10.10 0.61
N PRO A 170 51.51 9.80 -0.66
CA PRO A 170 50.13 9.75 -1.16
C PRO A 170 49.29 8.71 -0.40
N LEU A 171 48.07 9.08 -0.04
CA LEU A 171 47.10 8.27 0.68
C LEU A 171 45.85 8.05 -0.21
N PHE A 172 45.36 6.82 -0.27
CA PHE A 172 43.99 6.54 -0.74
C PHE A 172 43.04 6.98 0.37
N VAL A 173 42.34 8.09 0.18
CA VAL A 173 41.45 8.67 1.19
C VAL A 173 40.10 7.97 1.12
N ASP A 174 39.83 7.04 2.04
CA ASP A 174 38.56 6.30 2.07
C ASP A 174 37.43 7.09 2.72
N GLY A 175 37.77 8.04 3.61
CA GLY A 175 36.79 8.94 4.18
C GLY A 175 37.40 10.00 5.10
N VAL A 176 36.54 10.94 5.50
CA VAL A 176 36.92 12.07 6.35
C VAL A 176 35.96 12.18 7.52
N LEU A 177 36.51 12.16 8.71
CA LEU A 177 35.79 12.40 9.95
C LEU A 177 36.02 13.84 10.38
N MET A 178 34.91 14.56 10.55
CA MET A 178 34.89 15.84 11.22
C MET A 178 33.77 15.82 12.24
N THR A 179 33.96 16.46 13.39
CA THR A 179 32.86 16.71 14.33
C THR A 179 32.28 18.08 14.01
N PRO A 180 31.15 18.17 13.27
CA PRO A 180 30.61 19.45 12.85
C PRO A 180 30.26 20.30 14.08
N GLU A 181 30.46 21.61 13.98
CA GLU A 181 29.88 22.58 14.94
C GLU A 181 30.39 22.43 16.39
N THR A 182 31.55 21.79 16.58
CA THR A 182 32.26 21.75 17.87
C THR A 182 33.46 22.70 17.85
N GLU A 183 33.93 23.12 19.03
CA GLU A 183 35.17 23.90 19.17
C GLU A 183 36.42 23.13 18.75
N ASN A 184 36.31 21.81 18.58
CA ASN A 184 37.42 20.96 18.18
C ASN A 184 37.67 21.13 16.67
N ARG A 185 38.64 21.98 16.36
CA ARG A 185 39.05 22.33 14.99
C ARG A 185 39.96 21.26 14.37
N ILE A 186 39.49 20.02 14.41
CA ILE A 186 40.22 18.83 13.98
C ILE A 186 39.43 18.14 12.86
N ILE A 187 40.15 17.75 11.82
CA ILE A 187 39.66 16.89 10.75
C ILE A 187 40.56 15.66 10.73
N THR A 188 39.97 14.48 10.61
CA THR A 188 40.73 13.22 10.56
C THR A 188 40.44 12.53 9.24
N PHE A 189 41.47 12.44 8.39
CA PHE A 189 41.40 11.61 7.19
C PHE A 189 41.74 10.18 7.58
N PHE A 190 41.01 9.21 7.05
CA PHE A 190 41.35 7.81 7.20
C PHE A 190 41.43 7.15 5.84
N GLY A 191 42.36 6.21 5.71
CA GLY A 191 42.67 5.60 4.43
C GLY A 191 43.83 4.63 4.51
N HIS A 192 44.43 4.33 3.37
CA HIS A 192 45.55 3.40 3.27
C HIS A 192 46.59 3.89 2.25
N PHE A 193 47.86 3.53 2.42
CA PHE A 193 48.92 3.89 1.46
C PHE A 193 48.92 2.97 0.23
N SER A 194 48.49 1.72 0.41
CA SER A 194 48.28 0.72 -0.65
C SER A 194 47.21 -0.28 -0.22
N TYR A 195 46.65 -1.03 -1.18
CA TYR A 195 45.62 -2.05 -0.90
C TYR A 195 46.06 -3.15 0.09
N HIS A 196 47.36 -3.24 0.41
CA HIS A 196 47.93 -4.19 1.36
C HIS A 196 48.48 -3.54 2.63
N SER A 197 48.35 -2.22 2.78
CA SER A 197 48.84 -1.51 3.97
C SER A 197 47.79 -1.42 5.06
N ASP A 198 48.26 -1.32 6.32
CA ASP A 198 47.39 -1.00 7.46
C ASP A 198 46.72 0.38 7.30
N TRP A 199 45.55 0.51 7.92
CA TRP A 199 44.82 1.77 8.01
C TRP A 199 45.66 2.88 8.63
N GLN A 200 45.61 4.05 8.01
CA GLN A 200 46.29 5.26 8.44
C GLN A 200 45.26 6.32 8.82
N LEU A 201 45.55 7.06 9.88
CA LEU A 201 44.75 8.21 10.29
C LEU A 201 45.63 9.46 10.29
N ILE A 202 45.22 10.47 9.52
CA ILE A 202 45.91 11.77 9.47
C ILE A 202 45.02 12.79 10.14
N LYS A 203 45.47 13.29 11.29
CA LYS A 203 44.82 14.34 12.06
C LYS A 203 45.33 15.71 11.59
N ILE A 204 44.42 16.53 11.08
CA ILE A 204 44.69 17.89 10.61
C ILE A 204 44.06 18.87 11.61
N ASP A 205 44.89 19.71 12.22
CA ASP A 205 44.45 20.82 13.06
C ASP A 205 44.36 22.09 12.19
N TYR A 206 43.14 22.60 12.00
CA TYR A 206 42.89 23.79 11.19
C TYR A 206 42.69 25.05 12.04
N SER A 207 43.01 25.00 13.34
CA SER A 207 42.85 26.13 14.27
C SER A 207 43.60 27.39 13.85
N SER A 208 44.77 27.22 13.24
CA SER A 208 45.63 28.30 12.74
C SER A 208 45.01 29.11 11.60
N LEU A 209 44.00 28.58 10.89
CA LEU A 209 43.29 29.32 9.84
C LEU A 209 42.45 30.48 10.39
N PHE A 210 42.04 30.39 11.66
CA PHE A 210 41.14 31.34 12.29
C PHE A 210 41.72 31.81 13.64
N GLY A 211 42.67 32.75 13.56
CA GLY A 211 43.47 33.20 14.70
C GLY A 211 42.76 34.13 15.70
N ARG A 212 41.57 34.67 15.37
CA ARG A 212 40.81 35.57 16.25
C ARG A 212 39.31 35.34 16.17
N LYS A 213 38.55 35.86 17.14
CA LYS A 213 37.09 35.91 17.08
C LYS A 213 36.63 37.03 16.13
N CYS A 214 35.51 36.81 15.45
CA CYS A 214 34.93 37.81 14.55
C CYS A 214 34.36 39.00 15.35
N THR A 215 34.50 40.20 14.79
CA THR A 215 33.88 41.45 15.27
C THR A 215 32.86 41.95 14.25
N ASP A 216 32.04 42.93 14.60
CA ASP A 216 30.96 43.44 13.72
C ASP A 216 31.46 43.88 12.33
N GLY A 217 32.71 44.37 12.24
CA GLY A 217 33.33 44.77 10.98
C GLY A 217 33.68 43.61 10.03
N ASP A 218 33.69 42.37 10.51
CA ASP A 218 34.00 41.16 9.75
C ASP A 218 32.78 40.57 9.03
N PHE A 219 31.60 41.14 9.28
CA PHE A 219 30.35 40.64 8.73
C PHE A 219 29.84 41.52 7.59
N GLN A 220 29.09 40.90 6.69
CA GLN A 220 28.33 41.55 5.62
C GLN A 220 26.89 41.05 5.64
N THR A 221 25.95 41.92 5.27
CA THR A 221 24.55 41.55 5.09
C THR A 221 24.33 40.98 3.69
N TRP A 222 23.53 39.93 3.61
CA TRP A 222 23.10 39.33 2.36
C TRP A 222 21.57 39.22 2.35
N HIS A 223 20.95 39.76 1.30
CA HIS A 223 19.51 39.68 1.10
C HIS A 223 19.19 38.41 0.32
N LEU A 224 18.33 37.57 0.88
CA LEU A 224 17.78 36.44 0.14
C LEU A 224 16.86 36.98 -0.96
N GLN A 225 17.08 36.52 -2.18
CA GLN A 225 16.29 36.91 -3.34
C GLN A 225 16.07 35.74 -4.29
N ASN A 226 15.08 35.87 -5.16
CA ASN A 226 14.83 34.98 -6.29
C ASN A 226 14.79 35.83 -7.57
N LYS A 227 15.84 35.79 -8.39
CA LYS A 227 15.94 36.54 -9.65
C LYS A 227 15.62 38.04 -9.52
N GLY A 228 16.05 38.66 -8.41
CA GLY A 228 15.82 40.08 -8.10
C GLY A 228 14.62 40.35 -7.19
N GLU A 229 13.71 39.40 -6.99
CA GLU A 229 12.61 39.52 -6.04
C GLU A 229 13.08 39.19 -4.62
N VAL A 230 13.00 40.17 -3.71
CA VAL A 230 13.49 40.04 -2.33
C VAL A 230 12.49 39.39 -1.37
N CYS A 231 11.26 39.15 -1.82
CA CYS A 231 10.22 38.53 -1.00
C CYS A 231 10.13 37.03 -1.27
N VAL A 232 10.81 36.24 -0.44
CA VAL A 232 10.82 34.78 -0.55
C VAL A 232 10.03 34.21 0.63
N MET A 233 9.11 33.28 0.36
CA MET A 233 8.20 32.72 1.38
C MET A 233 7.43 33.79 2.19
N GLY A 234 7.12 34.93 1.55
CA GLY A 234 6.36 36.01 2.17
C GLY A 234 7.15 36.86 3.16
N GLU A 235 8.48 36.75 3.18
CA GLU A 235 9.37 37.54 4.02
C GLU A 235 10.53 38.13 3.22
N ARG A 236 10.93 39.35 3.58
CA ARG A 236 12.21 39.95 3.21
C ARG A 236 13.24 39.55 4.25
N GLN A 237 14.04 38.53 3.93
CA GLN A 237 15.01 37.94 4.84
C GLN A 237 16.41 38.49 4.59
N VAL A 238 17.05 38.97 5.66
CA VAL A 238 18.42 39.48 5.65
C VAL A 238 19.28 38.62 6.55
N TYR A 239 20.31 38.02 5.96
CA TYR A 239 21.26 37.16 6.65
C TYR A 239 22.55 37.91 6.93
N MET A 240 23.15 37.63 8.07
CA MET A 240 24.50 38.07 8.38
C MET A 240 25.48 36.97 7.97
N LYS A 241 26.37 37.26 7.01
CA LYS A 241 27.42 36.36 6.54
C LYS A 241 28.79 36.91 6.90
N ARG A 242 29.77 36.05 7.13
CA ARG A 242 31.16 36.47 7.24
C ARG A 242 31.61 37.04 5.89
N LYS A 243 32.38 38.13 5.90
CA LYS A 243 32.98 38.65 4.67
C LYS A 243 33.90 37.59 4.04
N PRO A 244 33.79 37.32 2.72
CA PRO A 244 34.67 36.39 2.03
C PRO A 244 36.15 36.75 2.26
N GLY A 245 36.98 35.76 2.63
CA GLY A 245 38.41 35.93 2.91
C GLY A 245 38.74 36.31 4.35
N THR A 246 37.76 36.64 5.20
CA THR A 246 38.03 37.01 6.60
C THR A 246 38.33 35.79 7.47
N ARG A 247 39.48 35.83 8.15
CA ARG A 247 40.03 34.73 8.96
C ARG A 247 39.70 34.90 10.44
N CYS A 248 38.43 34.73 10.79
CA CYS A 248 37.97 34.82 12.17
C CYS A 248 36.95 33.74 12.51
N THR A 249 36.90 33.26 13.75
CA THR A 249 35.93 32.25 14.17
C THR A 249 34.63 32.83 14.67
N LEU A 250 33.55 32.13 14.32
CA LEU A 250 32.20 32.41 14.79
C LEU A 250 31.98 31.82 16.18
N GLY A 251 31.24 32.54 17.03
CA GLY A 251 30.86 32.07 18.38
C GLY A 251 29.57 31.24 18.37
N ARG A 252 29.31 30.48 19.44
CA ARG A 252 28.14 29.59 19.57
C ARG A 252 26.79 30.33 19.53
N GLU A 253 26.75 31.61 19.91
CA GLU A 253 25.52 32.43 20.01
C GLU A 253 25.25 33.30 18.78
N TYR A 254 25.88 33.01 17.63
CA TYR A 254 25.74 33.85 16.45
C TYR A 254 24.34 33.75 15.81
N SER A 255 23.55 34.82 15.90
CA SER A 255 22.26 34.97 15.23
C SER A 255 22.45 35.25 13.74
N ARG A 256 22.08 34.28 12.90
CA ARG A 256 22.32 34.31 11.44
C ARG A 256 21.34 35.19 10.67
N VAL A 257 20.12 35.34 11.18
CA VAL A 257 19.06 36.15 10.57
C VAL A 257 19.04 37.51 11.29
N VAL A 258 19.33 38.57 10.54
CA VAL A 258 19.32 39.95 11.04
C VAL A 258 17.89 40.45 11.13
N SER A 259 17.12 40.24 10.06
CA SER A 259 15.71 40.61 9.99
C SER A 259 14.95 39.68 9.06
N ALA A 260 13.67 39.49 9.39
CA ALA A 260 12.70 38.76 8.59
C ALA A 260 11.39 39.55 8.63
N GLU A 261 11.23 40.46 7.68
CA GLU A 261 10.07 41.36 7.63
C GLU A 261 9.00 40.78 6.69
N PRO A 262 7.73 40.69 7.13
CA PRO A 262 6.67 40.12 6.30
C PRO A 262 6.33 41.04 5.13
N CYS A 263 6.13 40.46 3.94
CA CYS A 263 5.67 41.18 2.75
C CYS A 263 4.16 41.17 2.59
N ILE A 264 3.66 41.95 1.63
CA ILE A 264 2.26 41.88 1.17
C ILE A 264 2.03 40.58 0.40
N CYS A 265 0.95 39.84 0.71
CA CYS A 265 0.64 38.60 0.02
C CYS A 265 0.26 38.79 -1.45
N THR A 266 0.92 38.05 -2.33
CA THR A 266 0.69 37.98 -3.77
C THR A 266 0.17 36.59 -4.19
N LEU A 267 -0.14 36.37 -5.48
CA LEU A 267 -0.50 35.04 -6.00
C LEU A 267 0.64 34.01 -5.88
N TYR A 268 1.89 34.46 -5.75
CA TYR A 268 3.06 33.60 -5.58
C TYR A 268 3.08 32.89 -4.22
N ASP A 269 2.39 33.46 -3.22
CA ASP A 269 2.32 32.96 -1.85
C ASP A 269 1.20 31.92 -1.63
N PHE A 270 0.43 31.61 -2.68
CA PHE A 270 -0.67 30.64 -2.67
C PHE A 270 -0.42 29.51 -3.66
N GLU A 271 -0.87 28.31 -3.30
CA GLU A 271 -0.94 27.14 -4.15
C GLU A 271 -2.40 26.70 -4.32
N CYS A 272 -2.66 25.82 -5.29
CA CYS A 272 -3.99 25.26 -5.47
C CYS A 272 -4.34 24.34 -4.30
N ASP A 273 -5.56 24.47 -3.80
CA ASP A 273 -6.05 23.63 -2.72
C ASP A 273 -6.43 22.23 -3.23
N TYR A 274 -6.74 21.31 -2.31
CA TYR A 274 -7.16 19.97 -2.65
C TYR A 274 -8.34 19.96 -3.64
N GLY A 275 -8.20 19.19 -4.72
CA GLY A 275 -9.21 19.11 -5.77
C GLY A 275 -9.17 20.24 -6.79
N PHE A 276 -8.20 21.16 -6.71
CA PHE A 276 -7.99 22.22 -7.69
C PHE A 276 -6.63 22.07 -8.38
N GLU A 277 -6.62 22.34 -9.68
CA GLU A 277 -5.44 22.27 -10.53
C GLU A 277 -5.16 23.62 -11.19
N ARG A 278 -3.87 23.90 -11.42
CA ARG A 278 -3.44 25.13 -12.08
C ARG A 278 -3.67 25.01 -13.58
N GLN A 279 -4.55 25.87 -14.10
CA GLN A 279 -4.86 25.96 -15.52
C GLN A 279 -3.78 26.73 -16.29
N ALA A 280 -3.79 26.66 -17.62
CA ALA A 280 -2.88 27.41 -18.49
C ALA A 280 -2.93 28.94 -18.27
N SER A 281 -4.07 29.46 -17.78
CA SER A 281 -4.24 30.86 -17.38
C SER A 281 -3.51 31.24 -16.07
N GLY A 282 -2.90 30.27 -15.39
CA GLY A 282 -2.25 30.44 -14.09
C GLY A 282 -3.21 30.47 -12.89
N LYS A 283 -4.52 30.32 -13.10
CA LYS A 283 -5.53 30.26 -12.03
C LYS A 283 -5.81 28.81 -11.60
N CYS A 284 -6.20 28.63 -10.34
CA CYS A 284 -6.63 27.34 -9.83
C CYS A 284 -8.12 27.13 -10.17
N ALA A 285 -8.44 26.00 -10.79
CA ALA A 285 -9.80 25.60 -11.13
C ALA A 285 -10.05 24.17 -10.62
N PRO A 286 -11.31 23.81 -10.28
CA PRO A 286 -11.60 22.48 -9.79
C PRO A 286 -11.22 21.44 -10.86
N ALA A 287 -10.55 20.38 -10.42
CA ALA A 287 -10.24 19.22 -11.24
C ALA A 287 -11.53 18.49 -11.61
N PHE A 288 -11.49 17.72 -12.71
CA PHE A 288 -12.69 17.08 -13.25
C PHE A 288 -13.39 16.10 -12.27
N TRP A 289 -12.63 15.55 -11.31
CA TRP A 289 -13.11 14.59 -10.32
C TRP A 289 -13.59 15.23 -9.00
N TYR A 290 -13.36 16.54 -8.82
CA TYR A 290 -13.67 17.23 -7.57
C TYR A 290 -14.94 18.07 -7.69
N ASP A 291 -15.96 17.74 -6.89
CA ASP A 291 -17.18 18.52 -6.79
C ASP A 291 -17.12 19.52 -5.63
N VAL A 292 -17.07 20.81 -5.99
CA VAL A 292 -17.02 21.94 -5.05
C VAL A 292 -18.32 22.08 -4.24
N ASN A 293 -19.42 21.47 -4.69
CA ASN A 293 -20.72 21.55 -4.03
C ASN A 293 -20.91 20.49 -2.94
N LEU A 294 -20.07 19.45 -2.91
CA LEU A 294 -20.11 18.45 -1.85
C LEU A 294 -19.52 19.06 -0.57
N PRO A 295 -20.29 19.14 0.53
CA PRO A 295 -19.76 19.63 1.80
C PRO A 295 -18.70 18.67 2.34
N ALA A 296 -17.85 19.17 3.23
CA ALA A 296 -16.87 18.33 3.92
C ALA A 296 -17.58 17.13 4.58
N HIS A 297 -17.00 15.93 4.43
CA HIS A 297 -17.56 14.63 4.88
C HIS A 297 -18.03 14.60 6.35
N THR A 298 -17.58 15.54 7.17
CA THR A 298 -17.85 15.63 8.60
C THR A 298 -18.84 16.73 8.99
N CYS A 299 -19.54 17.36 8.03
CA CYS A 299 -20.38 18.48 8.42
C CYS A 299 -21.79 18.11 8.89
N SER A 300 -22.08 18.37 10.16
CA SER A 300 -23.40 18.19 10.76
C SER A 300 -24.28 19.44 10.66
N HIS A 301 -25.59 19.27 10.85
CA HIS A 301 -26.58 20.35 10.81
C HIS A 301 -26.25 21.48 11.79
N GLY A 302 -26.27 22.73 11.32
CA GLY A 302 -26.00 23.94 12.11
C GLY A 302 -24.52 24.30 12.28
N GLN A 303 -23.60 23.43 11.86
CA GLN A 303 -22.17 23.75 11.84
C GLN A 303 -21.82 24.65 10.64
N ARG A 304 -20.71 25.37 10.77
CA ARG A 304 -20.11 26.15 9.70
C ARG A 304 -18.75 25.56 9.36
N TYR A 305 -18.49 25.40 8.08
CA TYR A 305 -17.19 24.92 7.59
C TYR A 305 -16.51 25.99 6.74
N ARG A 306 -15.19 25.85 6.61
CA ARG A 306 -14.37 26.71 5.77
C ARG A 306 -14.34 26.12 4.37
N ASN A 307 -15.16 26.67 3.47
CA ASN A 307 -15.14 26.27 2.07
C ASN A 307 -13.95 26.92 1.36
N SER A 308 -13.22 26.12 0.59
CA SER A 308 -12.06 26.59 -0.15
C SER A 308 -12.47 27.51 -1.30
N THR A 309 -11.64 28.50 -1.59
CA THR A 309 -11.77 29.32 -2.81
C THR A 309 -11.03 28.71 -4.00
N GLY A 310 -10.44 27.52 -3.81
CA GLY A 310 -9.52 26.86 -4.74
C GLY A 310 -8.05 27.17 -4.50
N TYR A 311 -7.76 28.04 -3.53
CA TYR A 311 -6.42 28.46 -3.16
C TYR A 311 -6.18 28.22 -1.67
N ARG A 312 -4.94 27.85 -1.34
CA ARG A 312 -4.46 27.82 0.04
C ARG A 312 -3.09 28.48 0.12
N LYS A 313 -2.80 29.09 1.28
CA LYS A 313 -1.51 29.72 1.52
C LYS A 313 -0.42 28.65 1.58
N VAL A 314 0.71 28.87 0.91
CA VAL A 314 1.86 27.97 0.98
C VAL A 314 2.28 27.80 2.45
N LEU A 315 2.45 26.55 2.89
CA LEU A 315 2.72 26.25 4.29
C LEU A 315 4.05 26.87 4.75
N LEU A 316 4.02 27.58 5.88
CA LEU A 316 5.13 28.38 6.46
C LEU A 316 5.44 29.70 5.73
N ASN A 317 4.64 30.10 4.73
CA ASN A 317 4.76 31.43 4.16
C ASN A 317 4.23 32.48 5.16
N ASN A 318 4.99 33.56 5.40
CA ASN A 318 4.65 34.57 6.41
C ASN A 318 4.16 35.92 5.84
N CYS A 319 3.72 35.95 4.57
CA CYS A 319 3.14 37.17 4.01
C CYS A 319 1.91 37.64 4.82
N ARG A 320 1.69 38.95 4.86
CA ARG A 320 0.57 39.61 5.55
C ARG A 320 -0.27 40.40 4.54
N GLU A 321 -1.54 40.64 4.90
CA GLU A 321 -2.46 41.50 4.13
C GLU A 321 -2.58 41.11 2.64
N GLY A 322 -2.95 42.05 1.76
CA GLY A 322 -3.07 41.83 0.31
C GLY A 322 -4.14 40.80 -0.06
N LEU A 323 -3.78 39.83 -0.90
CA LEU A 323 -4.71 38.80 -1.41
C LEU A 323 -5.14 37.77 -0.35
N LYS A 324 -4.58 37.83 0.87
CA LYS A 324 -4.96 36.94 1.97
C LYS A 324 -6.46 37.00 2.25
N GLY A 325 -7.07 38.18 2.31
CA GLY A 325 -8.51 38.31 2.59
C GLY A 325 -9.39 37.68 1.51
N THR A 326 -9.01 37.83 0.25
CA THR A 326 -9.80 37.39 -0.91
C THR A 326 -9.69 35.89 -1.16
N LEU A 327 -8.49 35.32 -1.00
CA LEU A 327 -8.20 33.90 -1.29
C LEU A 327 -8.36 32.98 -0.08
N SER A 328 -8.46 33.54 1.14
CA SER A 328 -8.75 32.73 2.32
C SER A 328 -10.08 31.99 2.20
N PRO A 329 -10.21 30.80 2.80
CA PRO A 329 -11.44 30.03 2.74
C PRO A 329 -12.60 30.79 3.39
N ARG A 330 -13.78 30.69 2.80
CA ARG A 330 -14.99 31.40 3.23
C ARG A 330 -15.82 30.53 4.16
N MET A 331 -16.38 31.15 5.20
CA MET A 331 -17.25 30.45 6.15
C MET A 331 -18.62 30.19 5.51
N GLN A 332 -18.90 28.93 5.20
CA GLN A 332 -20.17 28.49 4.63
C GLN A 332 -20.96 27.67 5.66
N GLN A 333 -22.28 27.84 5.67
CA GLN A 333 -23.16 26.99 6.47
C GLN A 333 -23.31 25.63 5.81
N CYS A 334 -23.33 24.58 6.62
CA CYS A 334 -23.55 23.24 6.09
C CYS A 334 -24.98 23.07 5.65
N LYS A 335 -25.14 22.64 4.40
CA LYS A 335 -26.43 22.28 3.84
C LYS A 335 -26.66 20.80 4.14
N PRO A 336 -27.85 20.41 4.61
CA PRO A 336 -28.21 19.00 4.71
C PRO A 336 -28.15 18.36 3.31
N ILE A 337 -27.51 17.21 3.22
CA ILE A 337 -27.40 16.41 2.01
C ILE A 337 -28.15 15.09 2.20
N ALA A 338 -28.59 14.49 1.09
CA ALA A 338 -29.17 13.15 1.12
C ALA A 338 -28.13 12.15 1.66
N PRO A 339 -28.57 11.11 2.41
CA PRO A 339 -27.66 10.04 2.83
C PRO A 339 -27.06 9.39 1.58
N SER A 340 -25.76 9.09 1.61
CA SER A 340 -25.10 8.36 0.51
C SER A 340 -23.94 7.52 1.02
N GLY A 341 -23.66 6.42 0.31
CA GLY A 341 -22.58 5.51 0.65
C GLY A 341 -22.89 4.67 1.88
N LEU A 342 -24.16 4.25 2.03
CA LEU A 342 -24.57 3.34 3.09
C LEU A 342 -23.94 1.95 2.86
N GLN A 343 -23.23 1.47 3.87
CA GLN A 343 -22.61 0.16 3.88
C GLN A 343 -23.19 -0.66 5.03
N LEU A 344 -23.66 -1.86 4.70
CA LEU A 344 -24.11 -2.86 5.64
C LEU A 344 -23.16 -4.06 5.57
N SER A 345 -22.58 -4.44 6.71
CA SER A 345 -21.72 -5.61 6.83
C SER A 345 -21.94 -6.35 8.14
N THR A 346 -21.49 -7.58 8.24
CA THR A 346 -21.34 -8.29 9.52
C THR A 346 -19.99 -7.92 10.14
N ILE A 347 -19.87 -7.93 11.47
CA ILE A 347 -18.62 -7.47 12.14
C ILE A 347 -17.40 -8.33 11.77
N ASN A 348 -17.64 -9.59 11.44
CA ASN A 348 -16.64 -10.58 11.05
C ASN A 348 -16.51 -10.70 9.53
N SER A 349 -17.23 -9.89 8.74
CA SER A 349 -17.31 -9.98 7.28
C SER A 349 -17.74 -11.37 6.76
N GLN A 350 -18.35 -12.20 7.60
CA GLN A 350 -18.86 -13.52 7.22
C GLN A 350 -20.32 -13.39 6.76
N LEU A 351 -20.63 -14.02 5.62
CA LEU A 351 -21.98 -14.10 5.06
C LEU A 351 -22.69 -15.41 5.40
N THR A 352 -22.13 -16.18 6.33
CA THR A 352 -22.68 -17.44 6.83
C THR A 352 -22.77 -17.40 8.35
N ALA A 353 -23.84 -17.98 8.91
CA ALA A 353 -24.00 -18.10 10.36
C ALA A 353 -24.80 -19.34 10.73
N VAL A 354 -24.57 -19.86 11.93
CA VAL A 354 -25.29 -21.03 12.44
C VAL A 354 -26.64 -20.59 13.01
N LEU A 355 -27.67 -21.40 12.76
CA LEU A 355 -29.00 -21.20 13.33
C LEU A 355 -28.96 -20.97 14.86
N GLY A 356 -29.67 -19.95 15.36
CA GLY A 356 -29.73 -19.64 16.79
C GLY A 356 -28.52 -18.87 17.37
N THR A 357 -27.53 -18.51 16.55
CA THR A 357 -26.40 -17.66 16.96
C THR A 357 -26.72 -16.17 16.85
N ASN A 358 -26.13 -15.36 17.73
CA ASN A 358 -26.27 -13.91 17.67
C ASN A 358 -25.35 -13.34 16.58
N ILE A 359 -25.94 -12.78 15.54
CA ILE A 359 -25.21 -12.14 14.43
C ILE A 359 -25.19 -10.63 14.67
N THR A 360 -24.00 -10.05 14.63
CA THR A 360 -23.77 -8.61 14.76
C THR A 360 -23.57 -7.95 13.41
N PHE A 361 -24.43 -6.98 13.12
CA PHE A 361 -24.39 -6.15 11.92
C PHE A 361 -23.79 -4.79 12.25
N ARG A 362 -22.99 -4.26 11.32
CA ARG A 362 -22.43 -2.93 11.34
C ARG A 362 -23.00 -2.15 10.17
N VAL A 363 -23.47 -0.94 10.46
CA VAL A 363 -23.96 0.00 9.45
C VAL A 363 -23.07 1.23 9.48
N ALA A 364 -22.52 1.59 8.33
CA ALA A 364 -21.72 2.79 8.16
C ALA A 364 -22.33 3.67 7.08
N LEU A 365 -22.44 4.97 7.33
CA LEU A 365 -22.93 5.95 6.37
C LEU A 365 -21.80 6.94 6.09
N GLN A 366 -21.44 7.13 4.81
CA GLN A 366 -20.34 8.02 4.44
C GLN A 366 -20.76 9.50 4.48
N ASN A 367 -21.94 9.82 3.93
CA ASN A 367 -22.42 11.20 3.84
C ASN A 367 -23.88 11.31 4.30
N GLY A 368 -24.27 12.50 4.77
CA GLY A 368 -25.65 12.78 5.17
C GLY A 368 -26.03 12.23 6.54
N ASP A 369 -25.06 11.94 7.41
CA ASP A 369 -25.34 11.67 8.82
C ASP A 369 -25.81 12.96 9.50
N SER A 370 -27.05 12.94 9.96
CA SER A 370 -27.71 14.08 10.56
C SER A 370 -28.66 13.59 11.65
N LEU A 371 -28.99 14.46 12.61
CA LEU A 371 -29.99 14.16 13.64
C LEU A 371 -31.38 13.82 13.05
N SER A 372 -31.63 14.19 11.80
CA SER A 372 -32.86 13.90 11.05
C SER A 372 -32.78 12.65 10.17
N THR A 373 -31.65 11.93 10.19
CA THR A 373 -31.47 10.73 9.37
C THR A 373 -31.93 9.49 10.14
N SER A 374 -33.03 8.88 9.70
CA SER A 374 -33.53 7.62 10.23
C SER A 374 -32.92 6.42 9.50
N LEU A 375 -32.61 5.36 10.24
CA LEU A 375 -32.13 4.09 9.71
C LEU A 375 -33.17 2.99 9.95
N HIS A 376 -33.59 2.33 8.88
CA HIS A 376 -34.46 1.16 8.92
C HIS A 376 -33.66 -0.07 8.49
N VAL A 377 -33.66 -1.13 9.30
CA VAL A 377 -32.99 -2.40 8.97
C VAL A 377 -34.04 -3.51 8.98
N ASP A 378 -34.22 -4.16 7.85
CA ASP A 378 -35.08 -5.34 7.66
C ASP A 378 -34.19 -6.57 7.50
N PHE A 379 -34.35 -7.57 8.38
CA PHE A 379 -33.56 -8.79 8.38
C PHE A 379 -34.07 -9.84 7.37
N GLY A 380 -35.20 -9.61 6.71
CA GLY A 380 -35.75 -10.49 5.67
C GLY A 380 -36.48 -11.72 6.23
N ASP A 381 -36.62 -11.85 7.55
CA ASP A 381 -37.42 -12.87 8.25
C ASP A 381 -38.74 -12.29 8.80
N GLY A 382 -39.10 -11.08 8.39
CA GLY A 382 -40.28 -10.34 8.86
C GLY A 382 -40.01 -9.46 10.08
N ILE A 383 -38.80 -9.50 10.66
CA ILE A 383 -38.37 -8.64 11.75
C ILE A 383 -37.61 -7.44 11.16
N SER A 384 -38.02 -6.24 11.55
CA SER A 384 -37.32 -5.00 11.19
C SER A 384 -37.18 -4.09 12.40
N VAL A 385 -36.13 -3.28 12.40
CA VAL A 385 -35.82 -2.31 13.46
C VAL A 385 -35.58 -0.95 12.84
N SER A 386 -36.11 0.10 13.47
CA SER A 386 -35.93 1.49 13.02
C SER A 386 -35.31 2.34 14.11
N TYR A 387 -34.29 3.10 13.75
CA TYR A 387 -33.56 4.03 14.61
C TYR A 387 -33.72 5.45 14.08
N SER A 388 -33.97 6.41 14.97
CA SER A 388 -34.14 7.83 14.58
C SER A 388 -32.83 8.58 14.40
N ASN A 389 -31.70 8.05 14.88
CA ASN A 389 -30.39 8.70 14.81
C ASN A 389 -29.28 7.64 14.69
N ILE A 390 -28.52 7.68 13.59
CA ILE A 390 -27.42 6.73 13.29
C ILE A 390 -26.25 6.94 14.24
N SER A 391 -25.91 8.19 14.57
CA SER A 391 -24.78 8.51 15.46
C SER A 391 -24.97 8.05 16.92
N ARG A 392 -26.20 7.64 17.29
CA ARG A 392 -26.53 7.05 18.60
C ARG A 392 -26.55 5.53 18.61
N LEU A 393 -26.46 4.87 17.45
CA LEU A 393 -26.21 3.43 17.45
C LEU A 393 -24.85 3.19 18.12
N GLY A 394 -24.82 2.31 19.12
CA GLY A 394 -23.57 1.65 19.49
C GLY A 394 -23.03 0.88 18.29
N ASP A 395 -21.78 0.42 18.37
CA ASP A 395 -21.02 -0.12 17.22
C ASP A 395 -21.66 -1.31 16.47
N SER A 396 -22.78 -1.88 16.95
CA SER A 396 -23.44 -3.03 16.31
C SER A 396 -24.94 -3.18 16.61
N ILE A 397 -25.64 -3.83 15.67
CA ILE A 397 -27.03 -4.32 15.80
C ILE A 397 -26.98 -5.85 15.87
N THR A 398 -27.61 -6.47 16.86
CA THR A 398 -27.67 -7.93 16.99
C THR A 398 -29.01 -8.50 16.51
N HIS A 399 -28.97 -9.66 15.84
CA HIS A 399 -30.16 -10.42 15.46
C HIS A 399 -29.90 -11.94 15.48
N THR A 400 -30.96 -12.72 15.70
CA THR A 400 -30.90 -14.18 15.83
C THR A 400 -31.99 -14.82 14.98
N TYR A 401 -31.59 -15.63 13.98
CA TYR A 401 -32.53 -16.32 13.09
C TYR A 401 -33.05 -17.62 13.70
N ARG A 402 -34.35 -17.88 13.49
CA ARG A 402 -35.06 -19.08 13.99
C ARG A 402 -35.23 -20.18 12.95
N VAL A 403 -35.05 -19.88 11.67
CA VAL A 403 -35.19 -20.82 10.56
C VAL A 403 -33.94 -20.76 9.69
N SER A 404 -33.49 -21.90 9.17
CA SER A 404 -32.37 -21.97 8.21
C SER A 404 -32.81 -21.56 6.81
N GLY A 405 -31.93 -20.91 6.07
CA GLY A 405 -32.24 -20.39 4.74
C GLY A 405 -31.35 -19.21 4.36
N ILE A 406 -31.64 -18.65 3.19
CA ILE A 406 -30.95 -17.46 2.69
C ILE A 406 -31.85 -16.26 2.92
N PHE A 407 -31.38 -15.30 3.70
CA PHE A 407 -32.11 -14.08 4.05
C PHE A 407 -31.44 -12.87 3.40
N ARG A 408 -32.26 -11.93 2.91
CA ARG A 408 -31.79 -10.67 2.35
C ARG A 408 -31.95 -9.58 3.41
N VAL A 409 -30.86 -9.20 4.05
CA VAL A 409 -30.83 -8.11 5.02
C VAL A 409 -30.70 -6.80 4.26
N THR A 410 -31.59 -5.85 4.53
CA THR A 410 -31.60 -4.55 3.88
C THR A 410 -31.54 -3.44 4.92
N ALA A 411 -30.59 -2.54 4.79
CA ALA A 411 -30.49 -1.31 5.55
C ALA A 411 -30.89 -0.14 4.65
N ARG A 412 -31.72 0.76 5.16
CA ARG A 412 -32.19 1.95 4.46
C ARG A 412 -32.04 3.18 5.35
N ALA A 413 -31.21 4.13 4.93
CA ALA A 413 -31.07 5.43 5.57
C ALA A 413 -31.93 6.45 4.83
N GLN A 414 -32.68 7.28 5.54
CA GLN A 414 -33.60 8.27 4.96
C GLN A 414 -33.58 9.58 5.73
N ASN A 415 -33.64 10.69 5.01
CA ASN A 415 -33.89 12.03 5.55
C ASN A 415 -34.82 12.82 4.62
N SER A 416 -35.05 14.10 4.90
CA SER A 416 -35.91 14.97 4.08
C SER A 416 -35.37 15.26 2.67
N HIS A 417 -34.11 14.91 2.38
CA HIS A 417 -33.43 15.21 1.12
C HIS A 417 -33.24 13.97 0.24
N GLY A 418 -33.44 12.76 0.76
CA GLY A 418 -33.35 11.52 -0.01
C GLY A 418 -33.26 10.26 0.85
N SER A 419 -32.96 9.14 0.20
CA SER A 419 -32.71 7.87 0.88
C SER A 419 -31.64 7.07 0.15
N ASP A 420 -30.85 6.32 0.91
CA ASP A 420 -29.89 5.34 0.40
C ASP A 420 -30.17 3.97 1.03
N SER A 421 -29.84 2.90 0.31
CA SER A 421 -30.10 1.54 0.76
C SER A 421 -28.95 0.60 0.40
N SER A 422 -28.63 -0.28 1.33
CA SER A 422 -27.59 -1.30 1.20
C SER A 422 -28.16 -2.66 1.57
N SER A 423 -27.77 -3.71 0.86
CA SER A 423 -28.29 -5.07 1.12
C SER A 423 -27.19 -6.11 1.10
N LEU A 424 -27.28 -7.09 1.98
CA LEU A 424 -26.45 -8.29 1.96
C LEU A 424 -27.32 -9.55 1.98
N TYR A 425 -26.77 -10.64 1.45
CA TYR A 425 -27.39 -11.96 1.52
C TYR A 425 -26.68 -12.78 2.58
N LEU A 426 -27.42 -13.25 3.57
CA LEU A 426 -26.91 -14.04 4.69
C LEU A 426 -27.43 -15.47 4.59
N HIS A 427 -26.52 -16.43 4.61
CA HIS A 427 -26.85 -17.85 4.58
C HIS A 427 -26.84 -18.41 6.01
N ILE A 428 -28.04 -18.67 6.55
CA ILE A 428 -28.23 -19.30 7.85
C ILE A 428 -28.30 -20.80 7.69
N THR A 429 -27.28 -21.47 8.19
CA THR A 429 -27.12 -22.93 8.05
C THR A 429 -27.49 -23.62 9.36
N SER A 430 -28.18 -24.74 9.25
CA SER A 430 -28.25 -25.70 10.36
C SER A 430 -27.02 -26.62 10.26
N PRO A 431 -26.41 -27.06 11.36
CA PRO A 431 -25.39 -28.11 11.29
C PRO A 431 -26.03 -29.41 10.79
N VAL A 432 -25.32 -30.14 9.92
CA VAL A 432 -25.66 -31.52 9.55
C VAL A 432 -24.85 -32.44 10.43
N GLU A 433 -25.49 -33.43 11.04
CA GLU A 433 -24.84 -34.37 11.96
C GLU A 433 -24.43 -35.66 11.27
N ARG A 434 -25.28 -36.16 10.36
CA ARG A 434 -25.06 -37.43 9.65
C ARG A 434 -25.54 -37.36 8.21
N ILE A 435 -24.87 -38.11 7.36
CA ILE A 435 -25.28 -38.31 5.97
C ILE A 435 -25.31 -39.81 5.65
N PHE A 436 -26.21 -40.20 4.75
CA PHE A 436 -26.35 -41.57 4.30
C PHE A 436 -26.60 -41.62 2.79
N LEU A 437 -25.74 -42.34 2.06
CA LEU A 437 -25.86 -42.55 0.63
C LEU A 437 -26.76 -43.75 0.33
N SER A 438 -27.99 -43.47 -0.07
CA SER A 438 -28.92 -44.45 -0.61
C SER A 438 -28.62 -44.69 -2.10
N ALA A 439 -28.16 -45.90 -2.41
CA ALA A 439 -27.87 -46.36 -3.77
C ALA A 439 -28.25 -47.84 -3.92
N PRO A 440 -28.60 -48.30 -5.14
CA PRO A 440 -28.78 -49.73 -5.42
C PRO A 440 -27.47 -50.52 -5.22
N VAL A 441 -27.58 -51.78 -4.83
CA VAL A 441 -26.42 -52.67 -4.58
C VAL A 441 -25.83 -53.21 -5.89
N VAL A 442 -26.68 -53.45 -6.89
CA VAL A 442 -26.29 -53.90 -8.24
C VAL A 442 -27.05 -53.11 -9.31
N VAL A 443 -26.39 -52.80 -10.42
CA VAL A 443 -26.97 -52.06 -11.55
C VAL A 443 -26.57 -52.68 -12.89
N ILE A 444 -27.42 -52.50 -13.91
CA ILE A 444 -27.16 -52.97 -15.27
C ILE A 444 -26.31 -51.94 -16.02
N ARG A 445 -25.25 -52.38 -16.69
CA ARG A 445 -24.39 -51.51 -17.52
C ARG A 445 -25.24 -50.74 -18.53
N GLY A 446 -25.05 -49.42 -18.61
CA GLY A 446 -25.77 -48.56 -19.55
C GLY A 446 -27.21 -48.20 -19.16
N LYS A 447 -27.71 -48.60 -17.98
CA LYS A 447 -28.99 -48.12 -17.43
C LYS A 447 -28.77 -47.05 -16.36
N GLU A 448 -29.72 -46.13 -16.26
CA GLU A 448 -29.73 -45.08 -15.23
C GLU A 448 -30.01 -45.68 -13.84
N ALA A 449 -29.22 -45.26 -12.86
CA ALA A 449 -29.39 -45.58 -11.46
C ALA A 449 -29.57 -44.30 -10.63
N ASN A 450 -30.57 -44.30 -9.75
CA ASN A 450 -30.86 -43.18 -8.87
C ASN A 450 -30.07 -43.29 -7.57
N LEU A 451 -29.37 -42.21 -7.22
CA LEU A 451 -28.53 -42.07 -6.05
C LEU A 451 -29.10 -40.93 -5.22
N THR A 452 -29.29 -41.16 -3.92
CA THR A 452 -29.90 -40.16 -3.02
C THR A 452 -29.08 -40.02 -1.74
N ALA A 453 -28.65 -38.80 -1.43
CA ALA A 453 -28.00 -38.44 -0.19
C ALA A 453 -29.04 -37.97 0.82
N VAL A 454 -29.23 -38.75 1.88
CA VAL A 454 -30.16 -38.45 2.96
C VAL A 454 -29.41 -37.74 4.09
N LEU A 455 -29.88 -36.54 4.47
CA LEU A 455 -29.27 -35.70 5.50
C LEU A 455 -30.05 -35.74 6.81
N TRP A 456 -29.34 -35.74 7.93
CA TRP A 456 -29.92 -35.60 9.27
C TRP A 456 -29.26 -34.44 10.04
N PRO A 457 -30.05 -33.45 10.51
CA PRO A 457 -31.47 -33.22 10.23
C PRO A 457 -31.72 -32.90 8.74
N SER A 458 -32.95 -33.12 8.25
CA SER A 458 -33.29 -32.89 6.84
C SER A 458 -33.09 -31.42 6.45
N GLN A 459 -32.24 -31.15 5.47
CA GLN A 459 -31.99 -29.80 4.95
C GLN A 459 -32.43 -29.69 3.49
N PRO A 460 -33.53 -28.97 3.21
CA PRO A 460 -34.07 -28.97 1.86
C PRO A 460 -33.35 -28.00 0.88
N ARG A 461 -32.60 -26.99 1.36
CA ARG A 461 -32.11 -25.89 0.48
C ARG A 461 -30.75 -25.26 0.82
N THR A 462 -30.08 -25.71 1.88
CA THR A 462 -28.86 -25.06 2.42
C THR A 462 -27.59 -25.90 2.27
N ALA A 463 -27.68 -27.05 1.62
CA ALA A 463 -26.58 -27.99 1.44
C ALA A 463 -26.19 -28.10 -0.05
N THR A 464 -24.88 -28.20 -0.30
CA THR A 464 -24.32 -28.46 -1.62
C THR A 464 -23.77 -29.89 -1.65
N PHE A 465 -24.14 -30.65 -2.67
CA PHE A 465 -23.74 -32.05 -2.84
C PHE A 465 -22.70 -32.18 -3.94
N TYR A 466 -21.61 -32.87 -3.63
CA TYR A 466 -20.49 -33.17 -4.52
C TYR A 466 -20.47 -34.69 -4.73
N TRP A 467 -20.76 -35.12 -5.95
CA TRP A 467 -20.83 -36.53 -6.32
C TRP A 467 -19.57 -36.94 -7.06
N TRP A 468 -18.86 -37.93 -6.51
CA TRP A 468 -17.66 -38.51 -7.09
C TRP A 468 -17.96 -39.91 -7.58
N PHE A 469 -17.73 -40.14 -8.86
CA PHE A 469 -17.90 -41.43 -9.49
C PHE A 469 -16.52 -42.02 -9.80
N ASN A 470 -16.15 -43.11 -9.14
CA ASN A 470 -14.83 -43.73 -9.20
C ASN A 470 -13.70 -42.72 -8.89
N ASN A 471 -12.51 -42.89 -9.50
CA ASN A 471 -11.37 -41.97 -9.38
C ASN A 471 -11.48 -40.78 -10.35
N SER A 472 -12.65 -40.14 -10.42
CA SER A 472 -12.78 -38.88 -11.18
C SER A 472 -12.05 -37.74 -10.46
N THR A 473 -11.40 -36.86 -11.22
CA THR A 473 -10.71 -35.68 -10.69
C THR A 473 -11.67 -34.52 -10.41
N GLU A 474 -12.87 -34.56 -10.99
CA GLU A 474 -13.88 -33.50 -10.89
C GLU A 474 -15.21 -34.08 -10.38
N PRO A 475 -15.80 -33.50 -9.32
CA PRO A 475 -17.11 -33.93 -8.83
C PRO A 475 -18.24 -33.29 -9.63
N LEU A 476 -19.36 -34.00 -9.73
CA LEU A 476 -20.62 -33.41 -10.17
C LEU A 476 -21.26 -32.65 -9.01
N ILE A 477 -21.55 -31.36 -9.19
CA ILE A 477 -22.09 -30.50 -8.14
C ILE A 477 -23.60 -30.32 -8.34
N THR A 478 -24.38 -30.55 -7.29
CA THR A 478 -25.84 -30.42 -7.30
C THR A 478 -26.35 -29.73 -6.03
N LEU A 479 -27.51 -29.06 -6.13
CA LEU A 479 -28.20 -28.45 -4.99
C LEU A 479 -29.32 -29.35 -4.43
N GLU A 480 -29.69 -30.38 -5.18
CA GLU A 480 -30.65 -31.40 -4.77
C GLU A 480 -29.90 -32.66 -4.31
N GLY A 481 -30.43 -33.33 -3.30
CA GLY A 481 -29.82 -34.54 -2.74
C GLY A 481 -29.97 -35.79 -3.61
N SER A 482 -30.50 -35.70 -4.82
CA SER A 482 -30.72 -36.83 -5.73
C SER A 482 -30.08 -36.62 -7.08
N VAL A 483 -29.44 -37.67 -7.62
CA VAL A 483 -28.85 -37.66 -8.96
C VAL A 483 -29.07 -39.00 -9.66
N SER A 484 -29.23 -38.96 -10.97
CA SER A 484 -29.26 -40.15 -11.83
C SER A 484 -27.93 -40.29 -12.56
N HIS A 485 -27.31 -41.47 -12.50
CA HIS A 485 -26.02 -41.75 -13.14
C HIS A 485 -26.04 -43.07 -13.91
N THR A 486 -25.35 -43.11 -15.05
CA THR A 486 -25.24 -44.29 -15.91
C THR A 486 -23.84 -44.87 -15.85
N PHE A 487 -23.72 -46.10 -15.34
CA PHE A 487 -22.44 -46.78 -15.19
C PHE A 487 -22.03 -47.49 -16.49
N THR A 488 -20.81 -47.20 -16.98
CA THR A 488 -20.27 -47.74 -18.24
C THR A 488 -19.26 -48.87 -18.05
N ARG A 489 -18.62 -48.96 -16.88
CA ARG A 489 -17.58 -49.97 -16.58
C ARG A 489 -18.17 -51.11 -15.75
N GLU A 490 -18.02 -52.34 -16.23
CA GLU A 490 -18.40 -53.54 -15.47
C GLU A 490 -17.47 -53.72 -14.26
N GLY A 491 -18.00 -54.26 -13.17
CA GLY A 491 -17.27 -54.52 -11.92
C GLY A 491 -17.66 -53.58 -10.79
N LEU A 492 -16.78 -53.47 -9.79
CA LEU A 492 -17.01 -52.65 -8.61
C LEU A 492 -16.76 -51.18 -8.93
N ASN A 493 -17.77 -50.34 -8.77
CA ASN A 493 -17.67 -48.90 -8.96
C ASN A 493 -17.91 -48.20 -7.61
N SER A 494 -17.02 -47.30 -7.21
CA SER A 494 -17.19 -46.49 -5.99
C SER A 494 -17.97 -45.23 -6.29
N VAL A 495 -18.95 -44.91 -5.44
CA VAL A 495 -19.66 -43.65 -5.45
C VAL A 495 -19.45 -42.99 -4.09
N THR A 496 -18.88 -41.79 -4.10
CA THR A 496 -18.72 -40.98 -2.90
C THR A 496 -19.61 -39.76 -3.03
N VAL A 497 -20.40 -39.47 -1.99
CA VAL A 497 -21.09 -38.18 -1.88
C VAL A 497 -20.48 -37.39 -0.74
N GLN A 498 -20.08 -36.18 -1.03
CA GLN A 498 -19.61 -35.22 -0.04
C GLN A 498 -20.63 -34.08 0.04
N VAL A 499 -21.04 -33.73 1.25
CA VAL A 499 -22.06 -32.72 1.50
C VAL A 499 -21.46 -31.60 2.31
N SER A 500 -21.54 -30.40 1.75
CA SER A 500 -21.13 -29.17 2.42
C SER A 500 -22.37 -28.41 2.87
N ALA A 501 -22.51 -28.21 4.17
CA ALA A 501 -23.57 -27.41 4.77
C ALA A 501 -22.94 -26.38 5.72
N GLY A 502 -22.85 -25.13 5.27
CA GLY A 502 -22.17 -24.07 6.02
C GLY A 502 -20.68 -24.34 6.19
N GLY A 503 -20.23 -24.46 7.44
CA GLY A 503 -18.82 -24.72 7.80
C GLY A 503 -18.46 -26.20 7.96
N THR A 504 -19.40 -27.12 7.78
CA THR A 504 -19.19 -28.56 7.96
C THR A 504 -19.22 -29.31 6.63
N VAL A 505 -18.30 -30.27 6.48
CA VAL A 505 -18.21 -31.16 5.33
C VAL A 505 -18.28 -32.59 5.83
N LEU A 506 -19.26 -33.34 5.34
CA LEU A 506 -19.44 -34.77 5.65
C LEU A 506 -19.34 -35.58 4.36
N GLN A 507 -18.93 -36.84 4.44
CA GLN A 507 -18.81 -37.73 3.28
C GLN A 507 -19.29 -39.15 3.61
N ASP A 508 -19.86 -39.82 2.60
CA ASP A 508 -20.25 -41.23 2.67
C ASP A 508 -19.93 -41.91 1.33
N VAL A 509 -19.57 -43.18 1.39
CA VAL A 509 -19.04 -43.95 0.26
C VAL A 509 -19.80 -45.25 0.13
N LYS A 510 -20.23 -45.57 -1.09
CA LYS A 510 -20.88 -46.84 -1.40
C LYS A 510 -20.27 -47.48 -2.63
N ILE A 511 -20.05 -48.79 -2.55
CA ILE A 511 -19.57 -49.61 -3.66
C ILE A 511 -20.78 -50.24 -4.34
N ILE A 512 -20.90 -50.04 -5.66
CA ILE A 512 -21.98 -50.55 -6.49
C ILE A 512 -21.42 -51.58 -7.47
N THR A 513 -22.04 -52.74 -7.54
CA THR A 513 -21.66 -53.79 -8.50
C THR A 513 -22.36 -53.55 -9.84
N VAL A 514 -21.59 -53.36 -10.91
CA VAL A 514 -22.12 -53.16 -12.26
C VAL A 514 -21.96 -54.45 -13.06
N LYS A 515 -23.06 -54.94 -13.64
CA LYS A 515 -23.09 -56.17 -14.46
C LYS A 515 -23.88 -55.98 -15.75
N ASP A 516 -23.59 -56.78 -16.76
CA ASP A 516 -24.32 -56.75 -18.03
C ASP A 516 -25.72 -57.36 -17.89
N PHE A 517 -25.86 -58.36 -17.02
CA PHE A 517 -27.11 -59.02 -16.72
C PHE A 517 -27.08 -59.60 -15.30
N PHE A 518 -28.22 -59.61 -14.62
CA PHE A 518 -28.44 -60.34 -13.38
C PHE A 518 -29.91 -60.76 -13.30
N ARG A 519 -30.21 -61.76 -12.47
CA ARG A 519 -31.60 -62.11 -12.12
C ARG A 519 -31.88 -61.64 -10.70
N SER A 520 -33.06 -61.07 -10.46
CA SER A 520 -33.48 -60.71 -9.11
C SER A 520 -34.74 -61.46 -8.68
N LEU A 521 -34.85 -61.69 -7.38
CA LEU A 521 -35.99 -62.33 -6.74
C LEU A 521 -36.35 -61.54 -5.48
N LEU A 522 -37.62 -61.20 -5.31
CA LEU A 522 -38.10 -60.57 -4.09
C LEU A 522 -38.28 -61.64 -3.00
N LEU A 523 -37.71 -61.37 -1.84
CA LEU A 523 -37.83 -62.16 -0.62
C LEU A 523 -38.75 -61.44 0.37
N SER A 524 -39.70 -62.18 0.92
CA SER A 524 -40.52 -61.75 2.04
C SER A 524 -40.04 -62.41 3.32
N PHE A 525 -40.07 -61.66 4.42
CA PHE A 525 -39.74 -62.19 5.74
C PHE A 525 -41.00 -62.48 6.56
N SER A 526 -40.85 -63.30 7.59
CA SER A 526 -41.92 -63.53 8.56
C SER A 526 -42.31 -62.22 9.25
N PRO A 527 -43.61 -61.94 9.45
CA PRO A 527 -44.08 -60.78 10.20
C PRO A 527 -43.48 -60.64 11.60
N ASN A 528 -43.04 -61.75 12.21
CA ASN A 528 -42.38 -61.75 13.53
C ASN A 528 -41.07 -60.96 13.55
N LEU A 529 -40.40 -60.81 12.39
CA LEU A 529 -39.18 -60.03 12.28
C LEU A 529 -39.44 -58.51 12.39
N GLU A 530 -40.67 -58.06 12.12
CA GLU A 530 -41.01 -56.64 12.10
C GLU A 530 -40.93 -56.00 13.49
N GLU A 531 -41.30 -56.73 14.54
CA GLU A 531 -41.16 -56.30 15.94
C GLU A 531 -39.69 -56.07 16.34
N HIS A 532 -38.74 -56.60 15.56
CA HIS A 532 -37.30 -56.58 15.82
C HIS A 532 -36.51 -55.93 14.67
N ASN A 533 -37.15 -55.13 13.80
CA ASN A 533 -36.53 -54.44 12.65
C ASN A 533 -36.12 -53.00 13.03
N PRO A 534 -34.88 -52.75 13.52
CA PRO A 534 -34.42 -51.40 13.75
C PRO A 534 -34.18 -50.68 12.41
N SER A 535 -34.43 -49.37 12.37
CA SER A 535 -34.14 -48.51 11.19
C SER A 535 -32.64 -48.24 11.00
N VAL A 536 -31.79 -49.23 11.26
CA VAL A 536 -30.31 -49.17 11.27
C VAL A 536 -29.75 -49.90 10.05
N ALA A 537 -28.78 -49.29 9.35
CA ALA A 537 -28.26 -49.83 8.09
C ALA A 537 -27.38 -51.07 8.30
N GLU A 538 -26.58 -51.08 9.36
CA GLU A 538 -25.68 -52.16 9.77
C GLU A 538 -26.47 -53.44 10.06
N TRP A 539 -27.60 -53.32 10.75
CA TRP A 539 -28.50 -54.45 10.99
C TRP A 539 -28.99 -55.08 9.68
N ARG A 540 -29.41 -54.25 8.71
CA ARG A 540 -29.84 -54.72 7.39
C ARG A 540 -28.71 -55.40 6.61
N GLN A 541 -27.49 -54.92 6.74
CA GLN A 541 -26.31 -55.55 6.12
C GLN A 541 -26.02 -56.92 6.74
N ASP A 542 -26.13 -57.05 8.06
CA ASP A 542 -25.90 -58.32 8.76
C ASP A 542 -26.99 -59.34 8.43
N VAL A 543 -28.27 -58.94 8.42
CA VAL A 543 -29.38 -59.79 7.96
C VAL A 543 -29.14 -60.22 6.51
N GLY A 544 -28.74 -59.29 5.63
CA GLY A 544 -28.40 -59.60 4.25
C GLY A 544 -27.26 -60.63 4.13
N ARG A 545 -26.23 -60.52 4.98
CA ARG A 545 -25.11 -61.47 5.03
C ARG A 545 -25.56 -62.86 5.46
N VAL A 546 -26.40 -62.96 6.49
CA VAL A 546 -26.96 -64.25 6.97
C VAL A 546 -27.81 -64.91 5.88
N VAL A 547 -28.68 -64.14 5.22
CA VAL A 547 -29.51 -64.64 4.12
C VAL A 547 -28.63 -65.12 2.97
N ARG A 548 -27.60 -64.35 2.59
CA ARG A 548 -26.66 -64.71 1.53
C ARG A 548 -25.92 -66.01 1.84
N ALA A 549 -25.35 -66.13 3.04
CA ALA A 549 -24.59 -67.33 3.46
C ALA A 549 -25.48 -68.58 3.48
N THR A 550 -26.72 -68.43 3.97
CA THR A 550 -27.68 -69.53 4.04
C THR A 550 -28.11 -70.00 2.64
N LEU A 551 -28.40 -69.06 1.74
CA LEU A 551 -28.77 -69.39 0.35
C LEU A 551 -27.60 -70.01 -0.43
N SER A 552 -26.36 -69.56 -0.20
CA SER A 552 -25.17 -70.19 -0.78
C SER A 552 -25.06 -71.66 -0.34
N GLN A 553 -25.22 -71.94 0.95
CA GLN A 553 -25.13 -73.29 1.49
C GLN A 553 -26.23 -74.23 0.96
N VAL A 554 -27.48 -73.74 0.87
CA VAL A 554 -28.63 -74.56 0.47
C VAL A 554 -28.69 -74.79 -1.04
N CYS A 555 -28.35 -73.78 -1.84
CA CYS A 555 -28.51 -73.84 -3.29
C CYS A 555 -27.22 -74.23 -4.05
N GLY A 556 -26.08 -74.30 -3.38
CA GLY A 556 -24.79 -74.69 -3.99
C GLY A 556 -24.16 -73.61 -4.88
N PHE A 557 -24.62 -72.36 -4.78
CA PHE A 557 -24.02 -71.23 -5.50
C PHE A 557 -22.83 -70.65 -4.70
N PRO A 558 -21.73 -70.25 -5.38
CA PRO A 558 -20.66 -69.50 -4.75
C PRO A 558 -21.15 -68.18 -4.13
N GLU A 559 -20.68 -67.82 -2.93
CA GLU A 559 -21.12 -66.60 -2.24
C GLU A 559 -20.86 -65.30 -3.03
N ASP A 560 -19.86 -65.29 -3.89
CA ASP A 560 -19.48 -64.16 -4.76
C ASP A 560 -20.47 -63.94 -5.92
N GLN A 561 -21.31 -64.91 -6.24
CA GLN A 561 -22.38 -64.79 -7.24
C GLN A 561 -23.70 -64.27 -6.64
N LEU A 562 -23.77 -64.11 -5.32
CA LEU A 562 -24.99 -63.79 -4.61
C LEU A 562 -24.91 -62.41 -3.96
N LEU A 563 -25.89 -61.56 -4.23
CA LEU A 563 -26.06 -60.29 -3.50
C LEU A 563 -27.45 -60.24 -2.87
N VAL A 564 -27.53 -59.71 -1.65
CA VAL A 564 -28.80 -59.51 -0.94
C VAL A 564 -28.88 -58.05 -0.53
N SER A 565 -30.00 -57.39 -0.84
CA SER A 565 -30.31 -56.06 -0.36
C SER A 565 -31.60 -56.09 0.45
N VAL A 566 -31.51 -55.88 1.76
CA VAL A 566 -32.69 -55.73 2.62
C VAL A 566 -33.18 -54.29 2.54
N PHE A 567 -34.45 -54.09 2.18
CA PHE A 567 -35.02 -52.76 1.98
C PHE A 567 -35.28 -52.05 3.31
N PRO A 568 -35.14 -50.71 3.36
CA PRO A 568 -35.61 -49.93 4.51
C PRO A 568 -37.14 -49.82 4.51
N GLY A 569 -37.77 -50.02 5.66
CA GLY A 569 -39.22 -49.85 5.85
C GLY A 569 -39.93 -51.12 6.36
N SER A 570 -41.26 -51.01 6.49
CA SER A 570 -42.18 -52.08 6.88
C SER A 570 -43.23 -52.27 5.78
N PRO A 571 -43.54 -53.51 5.34
CA PRO A 571 -43.02 -54.78 5.86
C PRO A 571 -41.58 -55.07 5.41
N THR A 572 -40.83 -55.80 6.25
CA THR A 572 -39.46 -56.23 5.98
C THR A 572 -39.41 -57.10 4.72
N ALA A 573 -38.72 -56.61 3.69
CA ALA A 573 -38.52 -57.30 2.43
C ALA A 573 -37.06 -57.17 1.99
N ALA A 574 -36.56 -58.13 1.22
CA ALA A 574 -35.25 -58.05 0.60
C ALA A 574 -35.33 -58.42 -0.87
N GLU A 575 -34.40 -57.92 -1.66
CA GLU A 575 -34.19 -58.39 -3.02
C GLU A 575 -32.88 -59.19 -3.07
N PHE A 576 -32.99 -60.39 -3.63
CA PHE A 576 -31.89 -61.30 -3.85
C PHE A 576 -31.49 -61.24 -5.31
N PHE A 577 -30.20 -61.10 -5.58
CA PHE A 577 -29.65 -60.99 -6.91
C PHE A 577 -28.68 -62.14 -7.16
N ILE A 578 -28.88 -62.82 -8.29
CA ILE A 578 -28.01 -63.87 -8.80
C ILE A 578 -27.22 -63.29 -9.98
N LEU A 579 -25.90 -63.23 -9.80
CA LEU A 579 -24.96 -62.76 -10.81
C LEU A 579 -24.51 -63.93 -11.69
N PRO A 580 -24.29 -63.71 -13.01
CA PRO A 580 -23.75 -64.74 -13.88
C PRO A 580 -22.30 -65.09 -13.52
N GLU A 581 -21.88 -66.32 -13.82
CA GLU A 581 -20.49 -66.76 -13.68
C GLU A 581 -19.53 -65.79 -14.36
N THR A 582 -18.54 -65.30 -13.62
CA THR A 582 -17.41 -64.61 -14.22
C THR A 582 -16.59 -65.63 -15.00
N ASN A 583 -16.68 -65.61 -16.33
CA ASN A 583 -15.71 -66.30 -17.19
C ASN A 583 -14.32 -65.76 -16.84
N GLN A 584 -13.56 -66.49 -16.02
CA GLN A 584 -12.12 -66.37 -15.99
C GLN A 584 -11.59 -67.03 -17.28
N SER A 585 -11.65 -66.28 -18.38
CA SER A 585 -10.91 -66.62 -19.60
C SER A 585 -9.67 -65.73 -19.68
N VAL A 586 -8.52 -66.38 -19.44
CA VAL A 586 -7.14 -66.18 -19.94
C VAL A 586 -6.81 -64.84 -20.59
#